data_AF-A0A2U3JYN3-F1
#
_entry.id   AF-A0A2U3JYN3-F1
#
_cell.length_a   1.000
_cell.length_b   1.000
_cell.length_c   1.000
_cell.angle_alpha   90.00
_cell.angle_beta   90.00
_cell.angle_gamma   90.00
#
_symmetry.space_group_name_H-M   'P 1'
#
loop_
_entity.id
_entity.type
_entity.pdbx_description
1 polymer ?
#
loop_
_entity_poly.entity_id
_entity_poly.type
_entity_poly.pdbx_seq_one_letter_code
_entity_poly.pdbx_strand_id
1 'polypeptide(L)'
;MKYYQGRLVWSIMWLVSGSLWLLQGISQFEMGNNGFWLDVLVALLSLFNAYYIRNRYIALGEGKLVVNSSCIIKTVIMLANITSSEQTGKKLRLTYNEGSRLMNQKVKLSILKDLDREEFLRDLHSELSK
;
A
#
# COMPACT_ATOMS: atom_id res chain seq x y z
N MET A 1 0.89 13.52 -8.50
CA MET A 1 -0.03 13.30 -7.37
C MET A 1 0.16 11.94 -6.72
N LYS A 2 -0.08 11.83 -5.40
CA LYS A 2 -0.05 10.56 -4.65
C LYS A 2 -1.48 10.15 -4.31
N TYR A 3 -1.90 8.97 -4.77
CA TYR A 3 -3.19 8.38 -4.45
C TYR A 3 -2.99 7.33 -3.36
N TYR A 4 -3.53 7.62 -2.17
CA TYR A 4 -3.33 6.80 -0.99
C TYR A 4 -4.42 5.74 -0.85
N GLN A 5 -4.07 4.61 -0.24
CA GLN A 5 -5.07 3.62 0.12
C GLN A 5 -6.06 4.22 1.12
N GLY A 6 -7.36 4.24 0.77
CA GLY A 6 -8.45 4.76 1.60
C GLY A 6 -8.74 3.96 2.88
N ARG A 7 -7.77 3.22 3.42
CA ARG A 7 -7.91 2.37 4.61
C ARG A 7 -7.26 2.97 5.86
N LEU A 8 -7.29 4.30 5.97
CA LEU A 8 -6.86 5.01 7.18
C LEU A 8 -7.59 4.48 8.42
N VAL A 9 -8.90 4.21 8.29
CA VAL A 9 -9.74 3.63 9.37
C VAL A 9 -9.17 2.31 9.88
N TRP A 10 -8.74 1.42 8.98
CA TRP A 10 -8.15 0.13 9.39
C TRP A 10 -6.80 0.32 10.08
N SER A 11 -5.97 1.24 9.60
CA SER A 11 -4.69 1.57 10.26
C SER A 11 -4.93 2.09 11.69
N ILE A 12 -5.94 2.96 11.87
CA ILE A 12 -6.35 3.46 13.19
C ILE A 12 -6.88 2.33 14.08
N MET A 13 -7.74 1.45 13.56
CA MET A 13 -8.24 0.30 14.34
C MET A 13 -7.11 -0.61 14.82
N TRP A 14 -6.11 -0.87 13.98
CA TRP A 14 -4.93 -1.65 14.36
C TRP A 14 -4.08 -0.95 15.42
N LEU A 15 -3.94 0.39 15.36
CA LEU A 15 -3.26 1.14 16.42
C LEU A 15 -4.00 1.05 17.74
N VAL A 16 -5.32 1.26 17.74
CA VAL A 16 -6.15 1.15 18.95
C VAL A 16 -6.06 -0.26 19.54
N SER A 17 -6.16 -1.29 18.71
CA SER A 17 -6.01 -2.68 19.15
C SER A 17 -4.63 -2.94 19.75
N GLY A 18 -3.55 -2.48 19.10
CA GLY A 18 -2.19 -2.62 19.61
C GLY A 18 -1.99 -1.94 20.98
N SER A 19 -2.57 -0.76 21.17
CA SER A 19 -2.54 -0.04 22.45
C SER A 19 -3.27 -0.81 23.57
N LEU A 20 -4.42 -1.43 23.27
CA LEU A 20 -5.16 -2.24 24.24
C LEU A 20 -4.37 -3.48 24.68
N TRP A 21 -3.73 -4.18 23.73
CA TRP A 21 -2.87 -5.32 24.04
C TRP A 21 -1.63 -4.92 24.85
N LEU A 22 -1.05 -3.74 24.60
CA LEU A 22 0.03 -3.20 25.42
C LEU A 22 -0.41 -2.94 26.87
N LEU A 23 -1.57 -2.32 27.07
CA LEU A 23 -2.13 -2.08 28.41
C LEU A 23 -2.42 -3.39 29.15
N GLN A 24 -2.98 -4.37 28.45
CA GLN A 24 -3.22 -5.70 29.00
C GLN A 24 -1.89 -6.39 29.39
N GLY A 25 -0.88 -6.33 28.51
CA GLY A 25 0.44 -6.85 28.79
C GLY A 25 1.06 -6.23 30.05
N ILE A 26 1.02 -4.90 30.19
CA ILE A 26 1.51 -4.21 31.39
C ILE A 26 0.80 -4.73 32.65
N SER A 27 -0.53 -4.89 32.60
CA SER A 27 -1.28 -5.47 33.73
C SER A 27 -0.85 -6.91 34.04
N GLN A 28 -0.57 -7.74 33.03
CA GLN A 28 -0.09 -9.11 33.25
C GLN A 28 1.33 -9.14 33.83
N PHE A 29 2.19 -8.18 33.44
CA PHE A 29 3.54 -8.04 33.99
C PHE A 29 3.50 -7.69 35.48
N GLU A 30 2.66 -6.73 35.87
CA GLU A 30 2.46 -6.37 37.29
C GLU A 30 1.95 -7.55 38.13
N MET A 31 1.13 -8.42 37.53
CA MET A 31 0.62 -9.64 38.16
C MET A 31 1.61 -10.82 38.15
N GLY A 32 2.82 -10.65 37.59
CA GLY A 32 3.83 -11.71 37.48
C GLY A 32 3.42 -12.87 36.57
N ASN A 33 2.49 -12.63 35.65
CA ASN A 33 1.96 -13.65 34.75
C ASN A 33 2.79 -13.76 33.46
N ASN A 34 3.03 -15.00 33.01
CA ASN A 34 3.83 -15.29 31.83
C ASN A 34 3.16 -14.86 30.50
N GLY A 35 1.86 -14.54 30.52
CA GLY A 35 1.13 -14.07 29.34
C GLY A 35 1.55 -12.68 28.83
N PHE A 36 2.33 -11.91 29.61
CA PHE A 36 2.92 -10.63 29.20
C PHE A 36 3.56 -10.68 27.80
N TRP A 37 4.40 -11.69 27.54
CA TRP A 37 5.15 -11.79 26.29
C TRP A 37 4.24 -12.00 25.07
N LEU A 38 3.13 -12.71 25.26
CA LEU A 38 2.15 -12.94 24.20
C LEU A 38 1.40 -11.64 23.87
N ASP A 39 1.00 -10.88 24.89
CA ASP A 39 0.32 -9.60 24.73
C ASP A 39 1.21 -8.56 24.02
N VAL A 40 2.49 -8.49 24.40
CA VAL A 40 3.49 -7.63 23.74
C VAL A 40 3.68 -8.03 22.28
N LEU A 41 3.76 -9.34 21.98
CA LEU A 41 3.87 -9.82 20.60
C LEU A 41 2.65 -9.41 19.75
N VAL A 42 1.44 -9.54 20.29
CA VAL A 42 0.21 -9.15 19.58
C VAL A 42 0.16 -7.64 19.37
N ALA A 43 0.62 -6.83 20.32
CA ALA A 43 0.73 -5.39 20.15
C ALA A 43 1.70 -5.00 19.04
N LEU A 44 2.87 -5.65 18.97
CA LEU A 44 3.86 -5.42 17.90
C LEU A 44 3.32 -5.81 16.52
N LEU A 45 2.60 -6.93 16.42
CA LEU A 45 1.93 -7.33 15.17
C LEU A 45 0.86 -6.32 14.74
N SER A 46 0.13 -5.75 15.70
CA SER A 46 -0.89 -4.72 15.44
C SER A 46 -0.27 -3.41 14.93
N LEU A 47 0.84 -2.97 15.54
CA LEU A 47 1.65 -1.83 15.07
C LEU A 47 2.19 -2.07 13.66
N PHE A 48 2.72 -3.27 13.39
CA PHE A 48 3.18 -3.65 12.06
C PHE A 48 2.06 -3.58 11.03
N ASN A 49 0.87 -4.12 11.34
CA ASN A 49 -0.29 -4.04 10.46
C ASN A 49 -0.75 -2.60 10.19
N ALA A 50 -0.80 -1.76 11.23
CA ALA A 50 -1.14 -0.36 11.08
C ALA A 50 -0.18 0.37 10.12
N TYR A 51 1.12 0.17 10.32
CA TYR A 51 2.18 0.72 9.47
C TYR A 51 2.10 0.20 8.03
N TYR A 52 1.92 -1.10 7.86
CA TYR A 52 1.83 -1.76 6.56
C TYR A 52 0.67 -1.24 5.71
N ILE A 53 -0.50 -1.05 6.33
CA ILE A 53 -1.69 -0.51 5.65
C ILE A 53 -1.48 0.95 5.24
N ARG A 54 -0.81 1.74 6.07
CA ARG A 54 -0.54 3.16 5.79
C ARG A 54 0.42 3.38 4.61
N ASN A 55 1.38 2.48 4.41
CA ASN A 55 2.45 2.66 3.43
C ASN A 55 2.12 2.24 2.00
N ARG A 56 0.95 1.67 1.74
CA ARG A 56 0.52 1.31 0.38
C ARG A 56 -0.04 2.53 -0.34
N TYR A 57 0.59 2.89 -1.45
CA TYR A 57 0.17 4.01 -2.29
C TYR A 57 0.51 3.76 -3.76
N ILE A 58 -0.20 4.46 -4.63
CA ILE A 58 0.15 4.61 -6.05
C ILE A 58 0.42 6.09 -6.25
N ALA A 59 1.58 6.45 -6.79
CA ALA A 59 1.89 7.82 -7.12
C ALA A 59 2.19 7.94 -8.61
N LEU A 60 1.67 9.00 -9.22
CA LEU A 60 1.91 9.35 -10.61
C LEU A 60 2.49 10.76 -10.64
N GLY A 61 3.61 10.97 -11.32
CA GLY A 61 4.14 12.31 -11.54
C GLY A 61 5.61 12.29 -11.95
N GLU A 62 6.08 13.44 -12.47
CA GLU A 62 7.44 13.60 -13.00
C GLU A 62 7.78 12.57 -14.10
N GLY A 63 6.78 12.12 -14.87
CA GLY A 63 6.95 11.10 -15.90
C GLY A 63 7.15 9.68 -15.36
N LYS A 64 6.79 9.43 -14.09
CA LYS A 64 6.99 8.14 -13.41
C LYS A 64 5.73 7.67 -12.71
N LEU A 65 5.49 6.36 -12.77
CA LEU A 65 4.52 5.66 -11.96
C LEU A 65 5.24 4.91 -10.84
N VAL A 66 4.94 5.26 -9.59
CA VAL A 66 5.42 4.57 -8.40
C VAL A 66 4.30 3.73 -7.82
N VAL A 67 4.52 2.42 -7.79
CA VAL A 67 3.59 1.46 -7.18
C VAL A 67 4.24 0.93 -5.91
N ASN A 68 3.75 1.38 -4.77
CA ASN A 68 4.17 0.82 -3.48
C ASN A 68 3.17 -0.23 -3.02
N SER A 69 3.46 -1.49 -3.35
CA SER A 69 2.55 -2.61 -3.12
C SER A 69 2.67 -3.24 -1.73
N SER A 70 3.78 -2.98 -1.04
CA SER A 70 4.10 -3.52 0.30
C SER A 70 5.13 -2.64 1.02
N CYS A 71 5.46 -2.96 2.27
CA CYS A 71 6.54 -2.28 3.01
C CYS A 71 7.92 -2.42 2.34
N ILE A 72 8.12 -3.45 1.51
CA ILE A 72 9.45 -3.85 1.01
C ILE A 72 9.55 -3.61 -0.51
N ILE A 73 8.47 -3.82 -1.25
CA ILE A 73 8.47 -3.80 -2.70
C ILE A 73 7.86 -2.49 -3.21
N LYS A 74 8.75 -1.56 -3.54
CA LYS A 74 8.46 -0.34 -4.28
C LYS A 74 8.91 -0.52 -5.72
N THR A 75 7.96 -0.47 -6.66
CA THR A 75 8.25 -0.52 -8.10
C THR A 75 8.13 0.89 -8.67
N VAL A 76 9.15 1.34 -9.40
CA VAL A 76 9.15 2.62 -10.10
C VAL A 76 9.21 2.34 -11.59
N ILE A 77 8.22 2.81 -12.34
CA ILE A 77 8.08 2.59 -13.78
C ILE A 77 8.16 3.96 -14.45
N MET A 78 9.08 4.12 -15.40
CA MET A 78 9.12 5.31 -16.25
C MET A 78 7.96 5.25 -17.25
N LEU A 79 7.15 6.31 -17.34
CA LEU A 79 5.99 6.31 -18.22
C LEU A 79 6.38 6.24 -19.71
N ALA A 80 7.50 6.86 -20.08
CA ALA A 80 8.06 6.80 -21.43
C ALA A 80 8.40 5.36 -21.89
N ASN A 81 8.55 4.42 -20.95
CA ASN A 81 8.87 3.04 -21.27
C ASN A 81 7.63 2.13 -21.31
N ILE A 82 6.44 2.66 -21.03
CA ILE A 82 5.20 1.88 -21.04
C ILE A 82 4.76 1.65 -22.49
N THR A 83 4.72 0.39 -22.89
CA THR A 83 4.34 -0.04 -24.25
C THR A 83 2.84 -0.23 -24.36
N SER A 84 2.18 -0.73 -23.30
CA SER A 84 0.73 -0.90 -23.29
C SER A 84 0.15 -0.84 -21.88
N SER A 85 -1.09 -0.35 -21.80
CA SER A 85 -1.90 -0.33 -20.58
C SER A 85 -3.25 -0.98 -20.84
N GLU A 86 -3.54 -2.09 -20.17
CA GLU A 86 -4.83 -2.76 -20.25
C GLU A 86 -5.52 -2.74 -18.89
N GLN A 87 -6.76 -2.25 -18.86
CA GLN A 87 -7.60 -2.30 -17.68
C GLN A 87 -8.56 -3.49 -17.77
N THR A 88 -8.57 -4.32 -16.73
CA THR A 88 -9.58 -5.38 -16.56
C THR A 88 -10.21 -5.24 -15.19
N GLY A 89 -11.39 -4.61 -15.13
CA GLY A 89 -12.10 -4.33 -13.87
C GLY A 89 -11.27 -3.47 -12.92
N LYS A 90 -11.01 -3.97 -11.69
CA LYS A 90 -10.22 -3.27 -10.64
C LYS A 90 -8.70 -3.56 -10.70
N LYS A 91 -8.20 -4.01 -11.85
CA LYS A 91 -6.78 -4.30 -12.08
C LYS A 91 -6.31 -3.57 -13.33
N LEU A 92 -5.14 -2.96 -13.24
CA LEU A 92 -4.43 -2.36 -14.36
C LEU A 92 -3.19 -3.21 -14.64
N ARG A 93 -3.05 -3.66 -15.88
CA ARG A 93 -1.85 -4.35 -16.35
C ARG A 93 -1.04 -3.37 -17.19
N LEU A 94 0.22 -3.18 -16.81
CA LEU A 94 1.17 -2.34 -17.50
C LEU A 94 2.28 -3.20 -18.06
N THR A 95 2.49 -3.07 -19.36
CA THR A 95 3.63 -3.66 -20.06
C THR A 95 4.64 -2.55 -20.30
N TYR A 96 5.89 -2.73 -19.89
CA TYR A 96 6.91 -1.70 -20.03
C TYR A 96 8.30 -2.29 -20.29
N ASN A 97 9.15 -1.52 -20.94
CA ASN A 97 10.54 -1.89 -21.17
C ASN A 97 11.42 -1.45 -19.99
N GLU A 98 12.12 -2.39 -19.37
CA GLU A 98 13.15 -2.11 -18.39
C GLU A 98 14.49 -2.55 -18.97
N GLY A 99 15.20 -1.58 -19.56
CA GLY A 99 16.37 -1.87 -20.41
C GLY A 99 15.95 -2.65 -21.67
N SER A 100 16.52 -3.84 -21.87
CA SER A 100 16.20 -4.73 -22.99
C SER A 100 15.09 -5.74 -22.69
N ARG A 101 14.52 -5.73 -21.48
CA ARG A 101 13.52 -6.71 -21.05
C ARG A 101 12.12 -6.10 -21.03
N LEU A 102 11.17 -6.81 -21.63
CA LEU A 102 9.75 -6.50 -21.51
C LEU A 102 9.23 -7.04 -20.17
N MET A 103 8.79 -6.13 -19.31
CA MET A 103 8.26 -6.42 -17.98
C MET A 103 6.74 -6.23 -17.94
N ASN A 104 6.08 -7.01 -17.09
CA ASN A 104 4.64 -6.94 -16.88
C ASN A 104 4.33 -6.65 -15.41
N GLN A 105 3.81 -5.45 -15.11
CA GLN A 105 3.37 -5.10 -13.76
C GLN A 105 1.84 -5.13 -13.66
N LYS A 106 1.34 -5.84 -12.65
CA LYS A 106 -0.08 -5.81 -12.28
C LYS A 106 -0.28 -4.85 -11.11
N VAL A 107 -1.02 -3.78 -11.35
CA VAL A 107 -1.39 -2.79 -10.33
C VAL A 107 -2.83 -3.06 -9.89
N LYS A 108 -3.03 -3.29 -8.58
CA LYS A 108 -4.37 -3.46 -8.01
C LYS A 108 -4.97 -2.08 -7.74
N LEU A 109 -5.89 -1.66 -8.61
CA LEU A 109 -6.63 -0.40 -8.44
C LEU A 109 -7.65 -0.46 -7.31
N SER A 110 -8.00 -1.67 -6.82
CA SER A 110 -8.84 -1.87 -5.63
C SER A 110 -8.28 -1.24 -4.34
N ILE A 111 -7.04 -0.76 -4.38
CA ILE A 111 -6.38 -0.05 -3.29
C ILE A 111 -6.89 1.41 -3.23
N LEU A 112 -7.26 1.99 -4.37
CA LEU A 112 -7.76 3.36 -4.49
C LEU A 112 -9.26 3.41 -4.20
N LYS A 113 -9.74 4.57 -3.71
CA LYS A 113 -11.19 4.86 -3.70
C LYS A 113 -11.70 4.99 -5.14
N ASP A 114 -13.01 4.84 -5.36
CA ASP A 114 -13.57 4.88 -6.71
C ASP A 114 -13.31 6.22 -7.42
N LEU A 115 -13.48 7.35 -6.72
CA LEU A 115 -13.13 8.70 -7.22
C LEU A 115 -11.63 8.83 -7.55
N ASP A 116 -10.76 8.46 -6.60
CA ASP A 116 -9.30 8.49 -6.79
C ASP A 116 -8.83 7.57 -7.92
N ARG A 117 -9.56 6.48 -8.18
CA ARG A 117 -9.26 5.53 -9.27
C ARG A 117 -9.55 6.16 -10.63
N GLU A 118 -10.69 6.81 -10.78
CA GLU A 118 -11.08 7.48 -12.04
C GLU A 118 -10.12 8.62 -12.34
N GLU A 119 -9.78 9.43 -11.34
CA GLU A 119 -8.80 10.49 -11.47
C GLU A 119 -7.41 9.96 -11.81
N PHE A 120 -6.94 8.91 -11.12
CA PHE A 120 -5.68 8.25 -11.44
C PHE A 120 -5.64 7.73 -12.88
N LEU A 121 -6.71 7.10 -13.37
CA LEU A 121 -6.77 6.57 -14.73
C LEU A 121 -6.76 7.69 -15.77
N ARG A 122 -7.50 8.78 -15.52
CA ARG A 122 -7.51 9.97 -16.37
C ARG A 122 -6.12 10.59 -16.46
N ASP A 123 -5.46 10.75 -15.31
CA ASP A 123 -4.14 11.37 -15.24
C ASP A 123 -3.07 10.47 -15.87
N LEU A 124 -3.16 9.14 -15.68
CA LEU A 124 -2.28 8.17 -16.33
C LEU A 124 -2.44 8.19 -17.87
N HIS A 125 -3.67 8.20 -18.38
CA HIS A 125 -3.91 8.31 -19.83
C HIS A 125 -3.42 9.64 -20.39
N SER A 126 -3.58 10.73 -19.64
CA SER A 126 -3.07 12.04 -20.04
C SER A 126 -1.55 12.06 -20.11
N GLU A 127 -0.85 11.47 -19.13
CA GLU A 127 0.62 11.41 -19.15
C GLU A 127 1.18 10.42 -20.17
N LEU A 128 0.44 9.36 -20.54
CA LEU A 128 0.84 8.42 -21.60
C LEU A 128 0.59 8.95 -23.02
N SER A 129 -0.32 9.91 -23.18
CA SER A 129 -0.65 10.52 -24.49
C SER A 129 0.21 11.74 -24.83
N LYS A 130 1.12 12.14 -23.93
CA LYS A 130 2.08 13.22 -24.12
C LYS A 130 3.39 12.69 -24.68
#